data_AF-A0A382T305-F1
#
_entry.id   AF-A0A382T305-F1
#
_cell.length_a   1.000
_cell.length_b   1.000
_cell.length_c   1.000
_cell.angle_alpha   90.00
_cell.angle_beta   90.00
_cell.angle_gamma   90.00
#
_symmetry.space_group_name_H-M   'P 1'
#
loop_
_entity.id
_entity.type
_entity.pdbx_description
1 polymer ?
#
loop_
_entity_poly.entity_id
_entity_poly.type
_entity_poly.pdbx_seq_one_letter_code
_entity_poly.pdbx_strand_id
1 'polypeptide(L)'
;MMIYDLGFRIPLFREKHFPIGWFTLQHSTLGIISQFGDAWNRNESEYSLKRSRGIEWRLSGYSFYNYPTSLSLEYHQGIDKFTMDIGDGIPINYGKKGRYYFSVLFGF
;
A
#
# COMPACT_ATOMS: atom_id res chain seq x y z
N MET A 1 3.08 -17.63 -8.72
CA MET A 1 3.25 -16.34 -8.00
C MET A 1 2.65 -16.50 -6.63
N MET A 2 3.36 -16.11 -5.58
CA MET A 2 2.85 -16.11 -4.21
C MET A 2 3.12 -14.75 -3.57
N ILE A 3 2.10 -14.15 -2.97
CA ILE A 3 2.19 -12.88 -2.25
C ILE A 3 1.45 -13.05 -0.94
N TYR A 4 2.11 -12.71 0.15
CA TYR A 4 1.55 -12.64 1.48
C TYR A 4 1.61 -11.21 1.99
N ASP A 5 0.57 -10.79 2.69
CA ASP A 5 0.44 -9.47 3.31
C ASP A 5 0.07 -9.66 4.79
N LEU A 6 0.85 -9.03 5.67
CA LEU A 6 0.56 -8.92 7.08
C LEU A 6 0.38 -7.44 7.42
N GLY A 7 -0.83 -7.09 7.85
CA GLY A 7 -1.16 -5.74 8.29
C GLY A 7 -1.63 -5.72 9.75
N PHE A 8 -1.10 -4.81 10.54
CA PHE A 8 -1.63 -4.46 11.85
C PHE A 8 -2.12 -3.02 11.83
N ARG A 9 -3.35 -2.78 12.31
CA ARG A 9 -4.02 -1.48 12.22
C ARG A 9 -4.55 -1.04 13.57
N ILE A 10 -4.31 0.23 13.90
CA ILE A 10 -4.79 0.89 15.11
C ILE A 10 -5.72 2.06 14.68
N PRO A 11 -6.98 2.09 15.15
CA PRO A 11 -7.83 3.24 14.92
C PRO A 11 -7.31 4.43 15.75
N LEU A 12 -7.04 5.56 15.09
CA LEU A 12 -6.78 6.83 15.77
C LEU A 12 -8.07 7.41 16.36
N PHE A 13 -9.15 7.37 15.56
CA PHE A 13 -10.49 7.71 16.00
C PHE A 13 -11.53 7.00 15.13
N ARG A 14 -12.72 6.84 15.69
CA ARG A 14 -13.87 6.24 15.03
C ARG A 14 -15.11 7.09 15.28
N GLU A 15 -16.03 7.09 14.33
CA GLU A 15 -17.36 7.69 14.46
C GLU A 15 -17.32 9.16 14.92
N LYS A 16 -16.28 9.90 14.49
CA LYS A 16 -16.23 11.35 14.68
C LYS A 16 -16.90 12.06 13.51
N HIS A 17 -17.13 13.35 13.66
CA HIS A 17 -17.74 14.15 12.61
C HIS A 17 -16.92 15.42 12.44
N PHE A 18 -15.92 15.35 11.57
CA PHE A 18 -15.09 16.48 11.20
C PHE A 18 -15.46 16.92 9.78
N PRO A 19 -16.29 17.96 9.61
CA PRO A 19 -16.59 18.49 8.29
C PRO A 19 -15.39 19.28 7.75
N ILE A 20 -14.84 18.83 6.63
CA ILE A 20 -13.70 19.43 5.93
C ILE A 20 -14.15 19.75 4.50
N GLY A 21 -14.76 20.91 4.33
CA GLY A 21 -15.29 21.35 3.03
C GLY A 21 -16.33 20.35 2.49
N TRP A 22 -16.00 19.72 1.36
CA TRP A 22 -16.85 18.74 0.67
C TRP A 22 -16.71 17.30 1.20
N PHE A 23 -15.85 17.08 2.20
CA PHE A 23 -15.60 15.77 2.80
C PHE A 23 -15.85 15.80 4.32
N THR A 24 -16.66 14.87 4.80
CA THR A 24 -16.87 14.63 6.23
C THR A 24 -15.99 13.46 6.66
N LEU A 25 -14.97 13.74 7.44
CA LEU A 25 -14.07 12.73 7.99
C LEU A 25 -14.67 12.09 9.25
N GLN A 26 -14.73 10.76 9.27
CA GLN A 26 -15.33 10.02 10.38
C GLN A 26 -14.41 9.01 11.07
N HIS A 27 -13.55 8.37 10.29
CA HIS A 27 -12.65 7.34 10.78
C HIS A 27 -11.23 7.65 10.33
N SER A 28 -10.27 7.44 11.22
CA SER A 28 -8.86 7.44 10.85
C SER A 28 -8.16 6.25 11.47
N THR A 29 -7.35 5.57 10.67
CA THR A 29 -6.62 4.38 11.08
C THR A 29 -5.17 4.49 10.62
N LEU A 30 -4.24 4.19 11.52
CA LEU A 30 -2.84 3.98 11.16
C LEU A 30 -2.55 2.49 11.12
N GLY A 31 -1.78 2.07 10.13
CA GLY A 31 -1.40 0.69 9.92
C GLY A 31 0.10 0.55 9.74
N ILE A 32 0.62 -0.61 10.12
CA ILE A 32 1.92 -1.11 9.70
C ILE A 32 1.65 -2.31 8.82
N ILE A 33 2.28 -2.35 7.65
CA ILE A 33 2.10 -3.38 6.63
C ILE A 33 3.45 -4.03 6.36
N SER A 34 3.46 -5.35 6.19
CA SER A 34 4.63 -6.09 5.72
C SER A 34 4.17 -7.03 4.62
N GLN A 35 4.81 -6.94 3.45
CA GLN A 35 4.52 -7.81 2.33
C GLN A 35 5.74 -8.65 2.02
N PHE A 36 5.50 -9.88 1.60
CA PHE A 36 6.55 -10.79 1.18
C PHE A 36 6.01 -11.75 0.14
N GLY A 37 6.78 -11.95 -0.92
CA GLY A 37 6.31 -12.75 -2.04
C GLY A 37 7.38 -12.93 -3.10
N ASP A 38 7.06 -13.78 -4.05
CA ASP A 38 7.88 -14.00 -5.23
C ASP A 38 7.00 -14.25 -6.47
N ALA A 39 7.48 -13.75 -7.59
CA ALA A 39 6.89 -13.92 -8.90
C ALA A 39 7.78 -14.86 -9.70
N TRP A 40 7.17 -15.90 -10.28
CA TRP A 40 7.90 -16.86 -11.10
C TRP A 40 8.46 -16.16 -12.34
N ASN A 41 9.77 -16.30 -12.55
CA ASN A 41 10.46 -15.87 -13.76
C ASN A 41 10.88 -17.12 -14.55
N ARG A 42 10.60 -17.15 -15.86
CA ARG A 42 10.96 -18.29 -16.71
C ARG A 42 12.48 -18.40 -16.97
N ASN A 43 13.17 -17.26 -16.91
CA ASN A 43 14.63 -17.20 -17.12
C ASN A 43 15.43 -17.45 -15.85
N GLU A 44 14.84 -17.21 -14.67
CA GLU A 44 15.48 -17.47 -13.38
C GLU A 44 14.72 -18.56 -12.66
N SER A 45 15.30 -19.77 -12.63
CA SER A 45 14.70 -20.95 -12.01
C SER A 45 14.72 -20.91 -10.48
N GLU A 46 15.35 -19.90 -9.89
CA GLU A 46 15.57 -19.78 -8.46
C GLU A 46 14.47 -18.96 -7.78
N TYR A 47 14.04 -19.46 -6.63
CA TYR A 47 13.11 -18.75 -5.75
C TYR A 47 13.81 -17.55 -5.09
N SER A 48 13.25 -16.36 -5.25
CA SER A 48 13.79 -15.11 -4.71
C SER A 48 12.74 -14.37 -3.89
N LEU A 49 12.68 -14.65 -2.59
CA LEU A 49 11.74 -13.97 -1.70
C LEU A 49 12.03 -12.46 -1.65
N LYS A 50 11.06 -11.64 -2.08
CA LYS A 50 11.10 -10.18 -2.02
C LYS A 50 10.24 -9.70 -0.87
N ARG A 51 10.79 -8.85 0.00
CA ARG A 51 10.08 -8.32 1.17
C ARG A 51 10.03 -6.80 1.18
N SER A 52 8.91 -6.27 1.64
CA SER A 52 8.71 -4.86 1.94
C SER A 52 8.05 -4.68 3.30
N ARG A 53 8.30 -3.51 3.89
CA ARG A 53 7.59 -3.04 5.09
C ARG A 53 7.13 -1.62 4.84
N GLY A 54 5.99 -1.27 5.39
CA GLY A 54 5.37 0.01 5.16
C GLY A 54 4.48 0.45 6.30
N ILE A 55 4.08 1.71 6.20
CA ILE A 55 3.05 2.32 7.03
C ILE A 55 1.90 2.73 6.14
N GLU A 56 0.69 2.63 6.67
CA GLU A 56 -0.54 3.05 6.04
C GLU A 56 -1.22 4.08 6.94
N TRP A 57 -1.74 5.15 6.35
CA TRP A 57 -2.67 6.04 7.00
C TRP A 57 -3.94 6.11 6.17
N ARG A 58 -5.06 5.72 6.77
CA ARG A 58 -6.36 5.69 6.14
C ARG A 58 -7.30 6.68 6.80
N LEU A 59 -8.01 7.43 5.97
CA LEU A 59 -9.04 8.39 6.32
C LEU A 59 -10.31 7.97 5.61
N SER A 60 -11.38 7.72 6.35
CA SER A 60 -12.65 7.26 5.77
C SER A 60 -13.80 8.11 6.29
N GLY A 61 -14.78 8.32 5.41
CA GLY A 61 -15.95 9.14 5.71
C GLY A 61 -16.83 9.28 4.47
N TYR A 62 -17.41 10.45 4.29
CA TYR A 62 -18.38 10.71 3.24
C TYR A 62 -18.03 11.98 2.47
N SER A 63 -18.08 11.92 1.14
CA SER A 63 -17.96 13.07 0.25
C SER A 63 -19.33 13.45 -0.32
N PHE A 64 -19.35 14.22 -1.42
CA PHE A 64 -20.54 14.75 -2.11
C PHE A 64 -21.78 13.86 -1.99
N TYR A 65 -22.89 14.43 -1.52
CA TYR A 65 -24.17 13.72 -1.32
C TYR A 65 -24.06 12.49 -0.40
N ASN A 66 -23.20 12.57 0.62
CA ASN A 66 -22.92 11.49 1.57
C ASN A 66 -22.38 10.22 0.91
N TYR A 67 -21.59 10.36 -0.16
CA TYR A 67 -21.03 9.21 -0.86
C TYR A 67 -19.82 8.62 -0.09
N PRO A 68 -19.79 7.32 0.24
CA PRO A 68 -18.69 6.70 0.98
C PRO A 68 -17.36 6.91 0.28
N THR A 69 -16.42 7.58 0.95
CA THR A 69 -15.11 7.94 0.38
C THR A 69 -14.00 7.66 1.38
N SER A 70 -12.94 7.01 0.91
CA SER A 70 -11.75 6.70 1.69
C SER A 70 -10.51 7.20 0.97
N LEU A 71 -9.64 7.87 1.70
CA LEU A 71 -8.30 8.28 1.27
C LEU A 71 -7.30 7.42 2.03
N SER A 72 -6.30 6.88 1.33
CA SER A 72 -5.17 6.22 1.98
C SER A 72 -3.85 6.76 1.45
N LEU A 73 -2.92 6.92 2.37
CA LEU A 73 -1.53 7.22 2.10
C LEU A 73 -0.71 6.05 2.63
N GLU A 74 0.05 5.41 1.76
CA GLU A 74 0.92 4.31 2.12
C GLU A 74 2.35 4.65 1.73
N TYR A 75 3.27 4.29 2.61
CA TYR A 75 4.70 4.32 2.33
C TYR A 75 5.27 2.94 2.52
N HIS A 76 5.93 2.41 1.49
CA HIS A 76 6.55 1.08 1.49
C HIS A 76 8.04 1.18 1.20
N GLN A 77 8.85 0.57 2.05
CA GLN A 77 10.28 0.44 1.90
C GLN A 77 10.61 -1.01 1.51
N GLY A 78 11.16 -1.19 0.31
CA GLY A 78 11.69 -2.49 -0.12
C GLY A 78 12.98 -2.82 0.65
N ILE A 79 13.08 -4.03 1.19
CA ILE A 79 14.23 -4.49 1.98
C ILE A 79 15.29 -5.12 1.07
N ASP A 80 14.83 -6.06 0.23
CA ASP A 80 15.70 -6.88 -0.60
C ASP A 80 16.03 -6.14 -1.91
N LYS A 81 17.29 -6.22 -2.36
CA LYS A 81 17.71 -5.76 -3.69
C LYS A 81 17.52 -6.90 -4.67
N PHE A 82 17.01 -6.59 -5.84
CA PHE A 82 16.93 -7.56 -6.92
C PHE A 82 17.04 -6.84 -8.26
N THR A 83 17.60 -7.55 -9.22
CA THR A 83 17.69 -7.09 -10.59
C THR A 83 16.61 -7.79 -11.38
N MET A 84 15.92 -7.06 -12.25
CA MET A 84 14.92 -7.64 -13.13
C MET A 84 15.04 -7.00 -14.50
N ASP A 85 15.12 -7.84 -15.52
CA ASP A 85 14.96 -7.43 -16.90
C ASP A 85 13.49 -7.59 -17.28
N ILE A 86 12.89 -6.53 -17.83
CA ILE A 86 11.48 -6.48 -18.24
C ILE A 86 11.31 -6.97 -19.70
N GLY A 87 12.39 -7.41 -20.34
CA GLY A 87 12.41 -7.92 -21.72
C GLY A 87 13.14 -7.00 -22.69
N ASP A 88 13.79 -5.94 -22.20
CA ASP A 88 14.52 -4.95 -23.00
C ASP A 88 16.04 -5.22 -23.02
N GLY A 89 16.52 -6.26 -22.34
CA GLY A 89 17.94 -6.62 -22.25
C GLY A 89 18.73 -5.74 -21.29
N ILE A 90 18.08 -4.77 -20.63
CA ILE A 90 18.71 -3.84 -19.69
C ILE A 90 18.25 -4.19 -18.27
N PRO A 91 19.14 -4.74 -17.42
CA PRO A 91 18.80 -5.09 -16.05
C PRO A 91 18.49 -3.85 -15.20
N ILE A 92 17.26 -3.76 -14.66
CA ILE A 92 16.86 -2.69 -13.75
C ILE A 92 17.05 -3.15 -12.31
N ASN A 93 17.79 -2.35 -11.53
CA ASN A 93 17.99 -2.59 -10.10
C ASN A 93 16.82 -2.03 -9.28
N TYR A 94 16.06 -2.95 -8.68
CA TYR A 94 15.00 -2.67 -7.74
C TYR A 94 15.42 -2.99 -6.30
N GLY A 95 14.66 -2.47 -5.34
CA GLY A 95 14.90 -2.66 -3.91
C GLY A 95 15.66 -1.53 -3.23
N LYS A 96 15.58 -1.50 -1.91
CA LYS A 96 16.08 -0.43 -1.02
C LYS A 96 15.61 0.99 -1.36
N LYS A 97 14.53 1.13 -2.13
CA LYS A 97 13.87 2.41 -2.39
C LYS A 97 12.51 2.45 -1.72
N GLY A 98 12.19 3.59 -1.12
CA GLY A 98 10.87 3.90 -0.62
C GLY A 98 9.91 4.24 -1.77
N ARG A 99 8.66 3.83 -1.64
CA ARG A 99 7.57 4.14 -2.57
C ARG A 99 6.40 4.69 -1.80
N TYR A 100 5.79 5.75 -2.35
CA TYR A 100 4.58 6.35 -1.82
C TYR A 100 3.42 5.97 -2.72
N TYR A 101 2.31 5.57 -2.09
CA TYR A 101 1.06 5.30 -2.77
C TYR A 101 -0.01 6.18 -2.16
N PHE A 102 -0.74 6.86 -3.01
CA PHE A 102 -1.95 7.56 -2.65
C PHE A 102 -3.11 6.85 -3.31
N SER A 103 -4.15 6.53 -2.56
CA SER A 103 -5.34 5.89 -3.10
C SER A 103 -6.59 6.61 -2.63
N VAL A 104 -7.54 6.70 -3.56
CA VAL A 104 -8.87 7.25 -3.33
C VAL A 104 -9.86 6.15 -3.70
N LEU A 105 -10.71 5.79 -2.75
CA LEU A 105 -11.66 4.71 -2.90
C LEU A 105 -13.08 5.21 -2.64
N PHE A 106 -13.98 4.81 -3.53
CA PHE A 106 -15.37 5.23 -3.59
C PHE A 106 -16.27 3.98 -3.47
N GLY A 107 -17.29 4.02 -2.60
CA GLY A 107 -18.35 2.99 -2.56
C GLY A 107 -17.94 1.64 -1.95
N PHE A 108 -17.26 1.65 -0.80
CA PHE A 108 -16.87 0.47 -0.02
C PHE A 108 -17.86 0.11 1.09
#